data_AF-A0AAV5HQ38-F1
#
_entry.id   AF-A0AAV5HQ38-F1
#
_cell.length_a   1.000
_cell.length_b   1.000
_cell.length_c   1.000
_cell.angle_alpha   90.00
_cell.angle_beta   90.00
_cell.angle_gamma   90.00
#
_symmetry.space_group_name_H-M   'P 1'
#
loop_
_entity.id
_entity.type
_entity.pdbx_description
1 polymer ?
#
loop_
_entity_poly.entity_id
_entity_poly.type
_entity_poly.pdbx_seq_one_letter_code
_entity_poly.pdbx_strand_id
1 'polypeptide(L)' 'MAFRLFPIFVPLAVALVASHAALSPEAYWKTVLPNTPMPKAVRELLHPGICPPL' A
#
# COMPACT_ATOMS: atom_id res chain seq x y z
N MET A 1 27.48 23.94 -4.60
CA MET A 1 26.02 23.95 -4.37
C MET A 1 25.36 22.56 -4.48
N ALA A 2 26.10 21.44 -4.55
CA ALA A 2 25.51 20.10 -4.77
C ALA A 2 25.29 19.25 -3.49
N PHE A 3 26.07 19.50 -2.43
CA PHE A 3 26.02 18.68 -1.20
C PHE A 3 24.80 18.95 -0.29
N ARG A 4 24.03 20.02 -0.54
CA ARG A 4 22.85 20.37 0.27
C ARG A 4 21.57 19.66 -0.16
N LEU A 5 21.53 19.09 -1.37
CA LEU A 5 20.33 18.44 -1.90
C LEU A 5 20.23 16.96 -1.49
N PHE A 6 21.36 16.28 -1.30
CA PHE A 6 21.43 14.89 -0.84
C PHE A 6 20.60 14.57 0.41
N PRO A 7 20.64 15.36 1.50
CA PRO A 7 19.83 15.08 2.69
C PRO A 7 18.33 15.27 2.49
N ILE A 8 17.88 15.90 1.39
CA ILE A 8 16.46 16.08 1.07
C ILE A 8 15.95 14.94 0.19
N PHE A 9 16.79 14.45 -0.74
CA PHE A 9 16.40 13.38 -1.65
C PHE A 9 16.14 12.04 -0.95
N VAL A 10 16.95 11.70 0.06
CA VAL A 10 16.79 10.44 0.82
C VAL A 10 15.42 10.36 1.53
N PRO A 11 15.02 11.31 2.39
CA PRO A 11 13.71 11.25 3.04
C PRO A 11 12.56 11.39 2.04
N LEU A 12 12.71 12.14 0.96
CA LEU A 12 11.70 12.24 -0.08
C LEU A 12 11.46 10.90 -0.79
N ALA A 13 12.51 10.16 -1.12
CA ALA A 13 12.40 8.84 -1.72
C ALA A 13 11.75 7.83 -0.75
N VAL A 14 12.13 7.88 0.54
CA VAL A 14 11.52 7.03 1.58
C VAL A 14 10.04 7.36 1.75
N ALA A 15 9.67 8.64 1.80
CA ALA A 15 8.28 9.07 1.92
C ALA A 15 7.45 8.61 0.72
N LEU A 16 8.00 8.69 -0.50
CA LEU A 16 7.32 8.23 -1.72
C LEU A 16 7.05 6.72 -1.69
N VAL A 17 8.06 5.91 -1.33
CA VAL A 17 7.91 4.45 -1.22
C VAL A 17 6.94 4.08 -0.10
N ALA A 18 7.01 4.76 1.05
CA ALA A 18 6.11 4.54 2.17
C ALA A 18 4.66 4.89 1.81
N SER A 19 4.42 5.99 1.08
CA SER A 19 3.08 6.33 0.57
C SER A 19 2.55 5.29 -0.42
N HIS A 20 3.42 4.73 -1.27
CA HIS A 20 3.05 3.66 -2.19
C HIS A 20 2.74 2.35 -1.48
N ALA A 21 3.43 2.05 -0.37
CA ALA A 21 3.19 0.90 0.50
C ALA A 21 2.00 1.10 1.46
N ALA A 22 1.61 2.35 1.71
CA ALA A 22 0.45 2.71 2.53
C ALA A 22 -0.88 2.63 1.76
N LEU A 23 -0.84 2.34 0.45
CA LEU A 23 -2.06 1.99 -0.27
C LEU A 23 -2.71 0.78 0.40
N SER A 24 -3.96 0.94 0.81
CA SER A 24 -4.70 -0.20 1.33
C SER A 24 -4.78 -1.27 0.23
N PRO A 25 -4.72 -2.57 0.58
CA PRO A 25 -4.81 -3.64 -0.39
C PRO A 25 -6.03 -3.53 -1.32
N GLU A 26 -7.14 -3.00 -0.80
CA GLU A 26 -8.38 -2.76 -1.54
C GLU A 26 -8.23 -1.63 -2.56
N ALA A 27 -7.54 -0.55 -2.18
CA ALA A 27 -7.24 0.57 -3.07
C ALA A 27 -6.27 0.15 -4.19
N TYR A 28 -5.25 -0.64 -3.86
CA TYR A 28 -4.35 -1.25 -4.85
C TYR A 28 -5.13 -2.14 -5.82
N TRP A 29 -5.97 -3.05 -5.31
CA TRP A 29 -6.75 -3.96 -6.14
C TRP A 29 -7.66 -3.20 -7.11
N LYS A 30 -8.36 -2.17 -6.65
CA LYS A 30 -9.21 -1.33 -7.51
C LYS A 30 -8.42 -0.60 -8.59
N THR A 31 -7.17 -0.23 -8.32
CA THR A 31 -6.33 0.52 -9.25
C THR A 31 -5.74 -0.41 -10.32
N VAL A 32 -5.26 -1.59 -9.94
CA VAL A 32 -4.59 -2.55 -10.85
C VAL A 32 -5.58 -3.47 -11.56
N LEU A 33 -6.69 -3.82 -10.90
CA LEU A 33 -7.75 -4.72 -11.40
C LEU A 33 -9.14 -4.09 -11.25
N PRO A 34 -9.44 -2.98 -11.96
CA PRO A 34 -10.69 -2.23 -11.78
C PRO A 34 -11.96 -3.03 -12.11
N ASN A 35 -11.87 -3.96 -13.06
CA ASN A 35 -13.00 -4.78 -13.51
C ASN A 35 -13.11 -6.13 -12.78
N THR A 36 -12.16 -6.45 -11.90
CA THR A 36 -12.14 -7.75 -11.21
C THR A 36 -12.50 -7.54 -9.74
N PRO A 37 -13.65 -8.05 -9.27
CA PRO A 37 -13.97 -8.00 -7.85
C PRO A 37 -12.94 -8.81 -7.06
N MET A 38 -12.57 -8.31 -5.89
CA MET A 38 -11.57 -8.95 -5.03
C MET A 38 -12.09 -10.29 -4.48
N PRO A 39 -11.38 -11.41 -4.68
CA PRO A 39 -11.81 -12.70 -4.17
C PRO A 39 -11.84 -12.73 -2.64
N LYS A 40 -12.82 -13.46 -2.07
CA LYS A 40 -12.99 -13.60 -0.62
C LYS A 40 -11.71 -14.10 0.09
N ALA A 41 -11.03 -15.09 -0.49
CA ALA A 41 -9.79 -15.65 0.06
C ALA A 41 -8.69 -14.60 0.21
N VAL A 42 -8.52 -13.71 -0.77
CA VAL A 42 -7.52 -12.64 -0.71
C VAL A 42 -7.90 -11.62 0.37
N ARG A 43 -9.19 -11.26 0.46
CA ARG A 43 -9.68 -10.34 1.50
C ARG A 43 -9.45 -10.88 2.91
N GLU A 44 -9.66 -12.17 3.13
CA GLU A 44 -9.42 -12.82 4.44
C GLU A 44 -7.94 -12.84 4.81
N LEU A 45 -7.04 -13.09 3.85
CA LEU A 45 -5.59 -13.04 4.07
C LEU A 45 -5.10 -11.63 4.46
N LEU A 46 -5.76 -10.58 3.96
CA LEU A 46 -5.40 -9.19 4.23
C LEU A 46 -6.01 -8.65 5.53
N HIS A 47 -6.98 -9.36 6.10
CA HIS A 47 -7.62 -9.02 7.37
C HIS A 47 -7.46 -10.17 8.40
N PRO A 48 -6.23 -10.49 8.83
CA PRO A 48 -5.94 -11.62 9.71
C PRO A 48 -6.55 -11.53 11.13
N GLY A 49 -7.37 -10.52 11.43
CA GLY A 49 -7.97 -10.27 12.76
C GLY A 49 -9.50 -10.25 12.81
N ILE A 50 -10.22 -10.47 11.71
CA ILE A 50 -11.68 -10.62 11.78
C ILE A 50 -12.01 -12.10 12.03
N CYS A 51 -11.99 -12.50 13.31
CA CYS A 51 -12.76 -13.67 13.73
C CYS A 51 -14.23 -13.45 13.29
N PRO A 52 -14.81 -14.30 12.44
CA PRO A 52 -16.26 -14.27 12.26
C PRO A 52 -16.91 -14.62 13.61
N PRO A 53 -17.96 -13.90 14.06
CA PRO A 53 -18.67 -14.29 15.27
C PRO A 53 -19.28 -15.68 15.07
N LEU A 54 -19.07 -16.56 16.05
CA LEU A 54 -19.69 -17.90 16.15
C LEU A 54 -21.22 -17.80 16.18
#